data_AF-A0A7W9QDC4-F1
#
_entry.id   AF-A0A7W9QDC4-F1
#
_cell.length_a   1.000
_cell.length_b   1.000
_cell.length_c   1.000
_cell.angle_alpha   90.00
_cell.angle_beta   90.00
_cell.angle_gamma   90.00
#
_symmetry.space_group_name_H-M   'P 1'
#
loop_
_entity.id
_entity.type
_entity.pdbx_description
1 polymer ?
#
loop_
_entity_poly.entity_id
_entity_poly.type
_entity_poly.pdbx_seq_one_letter_code
_entity_poly.pdbx_strand_id
1 'polypeptide(L)'
;MTERLSADQIRADQLDALHELEARATTEARPGSAAPAVLEGPAVLAAHDSGQAPAAPQGQATEAGPPGVALWEVARQSVAWLDAANAARGRAEETALRLLKIAEESGEVMQAYIGLTGQNPRKGVTHRRADVAAELCDVILTAAVALHDFSDDPAATLDAHVRNVAHRLRAHTEDPT
;
A
#
# COMPACT_ATOMS: atom_id res chain seq x y z
N MET A 1 18.11 20.56 28.19
CA MET A 1 16.68 20.66 28.51
C MET A 1 15.95 20.80 27.19
N THR A 2 15.65 19.68 26.55
CA THR A 2 15.10 19.65 25.18
C THR A 2 13.59 19.55 25.32
N GLU A 3 12.88 20.64 25.02
CA GLU A 3 11.43 20.68 24.98
C GLU A 3 10.93 19.66 23.95
N ARG A 4 10.09 18.71 24.39
CA ARG A 4 9.38 17.81 23.46
C ARG A 4 8.21 18.59 22.88
N LEU A 5 8.22 18.76 21.57
CA LEU A 5 7.09 19.32 20.82
C LEU A 5 5.86 18.43 21.01
N SER A 6 4.69 19.04 21.20
CA SER A 6 3.42 18.31 21.35
C SER A 6 3.01 17.64 20.03
N ALA A 7 2.12 16.64 20.09
CA ALA A 7 1.64 15.94 18.90
C ALA A 7 0.95 16.89 17.89
N ASP A 8 0.33 17.96 18.37
CA ASP A 8 -0.30 18.98 17.52
C ASP A 8 0.74 19.88 16.84
N GLN A 9 1.85 20.17 17.52
CA GLN A 9 2.98 20.88 16.93
C GLN A 9 3.64 20.04 15.83
N ILE A 10 3.81 18.72 16.06
CA ILE A 10 4.34 17.79 15.07
C ILE A 10 3.41 17.71 13.84
N ARG A 11 2.09 17.66 14.06
CA ARG A 11 1.11 17.62 12.97
C ARG A 11 1.10 18.92 12.16
N ALA A 12 1.19 20.08 12.83
CA ALA A 12 1.29 21.38 12.16
C ALA A 12 2.58 21.48 11.33
N ASP A 13 3.71 21.11 11.92
CA ASP A 13 5.02 21.15 11.24
C ASP A 13 5.05 20.20 10.02
N GLN A 14 4.38 19.04 10.10
CA GLN A 14 4.24 18.11 8.98
C GLN A 14 3.35 18.64 7.86
N LEU A 15 2.26 19.34 8.19
CA LEU A 15 1.35 19.93 7.20
C LEU A 15 2.03 21.10 6.48
N ASP A 16 2.78 21.92 7.21
CA ASP A 16 3.55 23.04 6.65
C ASP A 16 4.69 22.51 5.74
N ALA A 17 5.36 21.42 6.13
CA ALA A 17 6.35 20.78 5.27
C ALA A 17 5.76 20.21 3.98
N LEU A 18 4.52 19.68 4.01
CA LEU A 18 3.82 19.22 2.82
C LEU A 18 3.44 20.38 1.88
N HIS A 19 2.91 21.48 2.42
CA HIS A 19 2.60 22.67 1.63
C HIS A 19 3.86 23.31 1.03
N GLU A 20 4.99 23.32 1.75
CA GLU A 20 6.26 23.80 1.21
C GLU A 20 6.80 22.91 0.08
N LEU A 21 6.66 21.59 0.19
CA LEU A 21 7.05 20.65 -0.87
C LEU A 21 6.16 20.80 -2.12
N GLU A 22 4.86 20.99 -1.95
CA GLU A 22 3.94 21.30 -3.06
C GLU A 22 4.30 22.63 -3.73
N ALA A 23 4.60 23.68 -2.96
CA ALA A 23 4.99 24.97 -3.50
C ALA A 23 6.31 24.91 -4.30
N ARG A 24 7.29 24.11 -3.84
CA ARG A 24 8.57 23.89 -4.54
C ARG A 24 8.40 23.07 -5.82
N ALA A 25 7.60 22.01 -5.78
CA ALA A 25 7.28 21.19 -6.95
C ALA A 25 6.57 22.00 -8.06
N THR A 26 5.75 22.98 -7.67
CA THR A 26 5.07 23.88 -8.62
C THR A 26 6.01 24.92 -9.24
N THR A 27 7.11 25.26 -8.55
CA THR A 27 8.07 26.30 -8.98
C THR A 27 9.21 25.74 -9.84
N GLU A 28 9.58 24.46 -9.68
CA GLU A 28 10.73 23.85 -10.36
C GLU A 28 10.41 23.11 -11.68
N ALA A 29 9.15 23.11 -12.14
CA ALA A 29 8.77 22.49 -13.41
C ALA A 29 9.40 23.20 -14.62
N ARG A 30 10.64 22.84 -14.97
CA ARG A 30 11.28 23.22 -16.24
C ARG A 30 10.61 22.46 -17.39
N PRO A 31 10.33 23.13 -18.52
CA PRO A 31 9.90 22.45 -19.73
C PRO A 31 11.09 21.70 -20.36
N GLY A 32 10.97 20.38 -20.46
CA GLY A 32 11.89 19.53 -21.22
C GLY A 32 12.90 18.76 -20.38
N SER A 33 12.48 17.61 -19.84
CA SER A 33 13.41 16.52 -19.49
C SER A 33 12.74 15.21 -19.90
N ALA A 34 13.41 14.45 -20.76
CA ALA A 34 12.93 13.19 -21.27
C ALA A 34 12.73 12.18 -20.13
N ALA A 35 11.58 11.51 -20.11
CA ALA A 35 11.30 10.42 -19.18
C ALA A 35 12.31 9.29 -19.39
N PRO A 36 12.90 8.70 -18.33
CA PRO A 36 13.69 7.50 -18.49
C PRO A 36 12.78 6.33 -18.88
N ALA A 37 13.29 5.45 -19.73
CA ALA A 37 12.58 4.27 -20.21
C ALA A 37 12.15 3.38 -19.04
N VAL A 38 10.85 3.11 -18.97
CA VAL A 38 10.24 2.15 -18.06
C VAL A 38 10.75 0.75 -18.43
N LEU A 39 11.48 0.13 -17.52
CA LEU A 39 11.79 -1.30 -17.59
C LEU A 39 10.53 -2.05 -17.17
N GLU A 40 9.76 -2.53 -18.16
CA GLU A 40 8.65 -3.44 -17.92
C GLU A 40 9.19 -4.81 -17.44
N GLY A 41 9.04 -5.08 -16.15
CA GLY A 41 9.09 -6.43 -15.58
C GLY A 41 7.78 -7.17 -15.84
N PRO A 42 7.75 -8.51 -15.76
CA PRO A 42 6.59 -9.28 -16.20
C PRO A 42 5.39 -9.05 -15.28
N ALA A 43 4.31 -8.53 -15.87
CA ALA A 43 3.00 -8.44 -15.26
C ALA A 43 2.42 -9.85 -14.98
N VAL A 44 2.10 -10.11 -13.72
CA VAL A 44 1.30 -11.25 -13.24
C VAL A 44 0.50 -10.65 -12.07
N LEU A 45 -0.81 -10.42 -12.10
CA LEU A 45 -1.90 -11.31 -12.47
C LEU A 45 -3.18 -10.46 -12.74
N ALA A 46 -3.57 -10.25 -14.00
CA ALA A 46 -4.87 -9.67 -14.34
C ALA A 46 -5.70 -10.69 -15.13
N ALA A 47 -6.60 -11.39 -14.43
CA ALA A 47 -7.65 -12.18 -15.06
C ALA A 47 -8.92 -11.32 -15.17
N HIS A 48 -9.17 -10.77 -16.36
CA HIS A 48 -10.48 -10.27 -16.74
C HIS A 48 -11.31 -11.43 -17.32
N ASP A 49 -12.52 -11.63 -16.81
CA ASP A 49 -13.60 -12.30 -17.54
C ASP A 49 -14.84 -11.41 -17.54
N SER A 50 -15.47 -11.29 -18.70
CA SER A 50 -16.57 -10.37 -18.98
C SER A 50 -17.86 -11.14 -19.21
N GLY A 51 -18.85 -10.91 -18.35
CA GLY A 51 -20.27 -10.89 -18.70
C GLY A 51 -21.07 -12.19 -18.53
N GLN A 52 -21.94 -12.21 -17.52
CA GLN A 52 -23.37 -12.55 -17.65
C GLN A 52 -24.07 -12.27 -16.30
N ALA A 53 -25.17 -11.51 -16.30
CA ALA A 53 -26.02 -11.35 -15.11
C ALA A 53 -27.02 -12.52 -15.00
N PRO A 54 -27.28 -13.04 -13.79
CA PRO A 54 -28.53 -13.72 -13.49
C PRO A 54 -29.33 -13.04 -12.37
N ALA A 55 -30.64 -13.26 -12.43
CA ALA A 55 -31.69 -12.68 -11.61
C ALA A 55 -31.63 -13.09 -10.12
N ALA A 56 -32.28 -12.29 -9.27
CA ALA A 56 -32.56 -12.60 -7.87
C ALA A 56 -34.08 -12.71 -7.62
N PRO A 57 -34.57 -13.25 -6.49
CA PRO A 57 -33.92 -14.13 -5.51
C PRO A 57 -34.76 -15.39 -5.21
N GLN A 58 -34.12 -16.49 -4.82
CA GLN A 58 -34.79 -17.53 -4.05
C GLN A 58 -33.91 -17.91 -2.86
N GLY A 59 -34.49 -17.78 -1.66
CA GLY A 59 -33.78 -17.95 -0.40
C GLY A 59 -33.27 -19.36 -0.21
N GLN A 60 -31.99 -19.47 0.11
CA GLN A 60 -31.37 -20.69 0.61
C GLN A 60 -30.31 -20.30 1.66
N ALA A 61 -30.13 -21.21 2.61
CA ALA A 61 -29.42 -21.05 3.88
C ALA A 61 -28.04 -20.40 3.75
N THR A 62 -27.61 -19.73 4.80
CA THR A 62 -26.25 -19.23 5.00
C THR A 62 -25.24 -20.38 4.96
N GLU A 63 -24.78 -20.75 3.76
CA GLU A 63 -23.53 -21.45 3.56
C GLU A 63 -22.40 -20.47 3.90
N ALA A 64 -21.53 -20.86 4.83
CA ALA A 64 -20.28 -20.18 5.06
C ALA A 64 -19.51 -20.18 3.73
N GLY A 65 -19.24 -18.98 3.20
CA GLY A 65 -18.45 -18.82 1.98
C GLY A 65 -17.11 -19.56 2.06
N PRO A 66 -16.45 -19.82 0.91
CA PRO A 66 -15.15 -20.50 0.90
C PRO A 66 -14.22 -19.82 1.92
N PRO A 67 -13.43 -20.58 2.70
CA PRO A 67 -12.54 -20.00 3.68
C PRO A 67 -11.65 -18.99 2.97
N GLY A 68 -11.82 -17.70 3.30
CA GLY A 68 -11.01 -16.64 2.73
C GLY A 68 -9.54 -16.95 2.97
N VAL A 69 -8.71 -16.82 1.93
CA VAL A 69 -7.28 -17.05 2.07
C VAL A 69 -6.72 -16.03 3.06
N ALA A 70 -6.02 -16.49 4.09
CA ALA A 70 -5.46 -15.60 5.12
C ALA A 70 -4.25 -14.84 4.57
N LEU A 71 -4.19 -13.52 4.78
CA LEU A 71 -3.10 -12.63 4.36
C LEU A 71 -1.70 -13.24 4.59
N TRP A 72 -1.45 -13.70 5.82
CA TRP A 72 -0.15 -14.24 6.22
C TRP A 72 0.20 -15.57 5.54
N GLU A 73 -0.81 -16.34 5.12
CA GLU A 73 -0.57 -17.54 4.34
C GLU A 73 -0.13 -17.17 2.92
N VAL A 74 -0.81 -16.22 2.28
CA VAL A 74 -0.40 -15.70 0.97
C VAL A 74 0.99 -15.08 1.04
N ALA A 75 1.26 -14.24 2.04
CA ALA A 75 2.58 -13.61 2.20
C ALA A 75 3.69 -14.65 2.34
N ARG A 76 3.50 -15.70 3.16
CA ARG A 76 4.45 -16.81 3.28
C ARG A 76 4.69 -17.53 1.96
N GLN A 77 3.63 -17.82 1.21
CA GLN A 77 3.73 -18.49 -0.09
C GLN A 77 4.48 -17.61 -1.09
N SER A 78 4.22 -16.30 -1.10
CA SER A 78 4.95 -15.33 -1.93
C SER A 78 6.44 -15.28 -1.58
N VAL A 79 6.80 -15.25 -0.29
CA VAL A 79 8.21 -15.30 0.14
C VAL A 79 8.90 -16.57 -0.35
N ALA A 80 8.28 -17.74 -0.13
CA ALA A 80 8.85 -19.02 -0.55
C ALA A 80 9.06 -19.08 -2.08
N TRP A 81 8.10 -18.55 -2.85
CA TRP A 81 8.20 -18.47 -4.29
C TRP A 81 9.31 -17.51 -4.75
N LEU A 82 9.39 -16.31 -4.16
CA LEU A 82 10.41 -15.30 -4.48
C LEU A 82 11.82 -15.82 -4.14
N ASP A 83 12.01 -16.41 -2.95
CA ASP A 83 13.28 -16.99 -2.53
C ASP A 83 13.76 -18.06 -3.50
N ALA A 84 12.84 -18.91 -3.99
CA ALA A 84 13.15 -19.94 -4.97
C ALA A 84 13.49 -19.33 -6.35
N ALA A 85 12.72 -18.35 -6.80
CA ALA A 85 12.92 -17.69 -8.09
C ALA A 85 14.21 -16.85 -8.15
N ASN A 86 14.61 -16.28 -7.01
CA ASN A 86 15.72 -15.32 -6.91
C ASN A 86 16.93 -15.87 -6.16
N ALA A 87 17.03 -17.20 -5.96
CA ALA A 87 18.05 -17.85 -5.15
C ALA A 87 19.50 -17.44 -5.48
N ALA A 88 19.78 -17.08 -6.74
CA ALA A 88 21.11 -16.66 -7.20
C ALA A 88 21.52 -15.23 -6.77
N ARG A 89 20.57 -14.34 -6.42
CA ARG A 89 20.82 -12.94 -6.06
C ARG A 89 21.31 -12.77 -4.61
N GLY A 90 21.02 -13.75 -3.77
CA GLY A 90 21.35 -13.71 -2.35
C GLY A 90 20.39 -12.85 -1.53
N ARG A 91 20.42 -13.04 -0.21
CA ARG A 91 19.42 -12.50 0.72
C ARG A 91 19.38 -10.97 0.78
N ALA A 92 20.53 -10.30 0.78
CA ALA A 92 20.59 -8.85 0.93
C ALA A 92 19.96 -8.10 -0.26
N GLU A 93 20.18 -8.58 -1.48
CA GLU A 93 19.57 -8.02 -2.68
C GLU A 93 18.06 -8.27 -2.69
N GLU A 94 17.62 -9.48 -2.36
CA GLU A 94 16.20 -9.83 -2.28
C GLU A 94 15.45 -8.96 -1.25
N THR A 95 16.04 -8.72 -0.08
CA THR A 95 15.47 -7.81 0.93
C THR A 95 15.33 -6.39 0.40
N ALA A 96 16.34 -5.88 -0.32
CA ALA A 96 16.25 -4.55 -0.93
C ALA A 96 15.13 -4.48 -1.97
N LEU A 97 14.97 -5.52 -2.80
CA LEU A 97 13.90 -5.59 -3.80
C LEU A 97 12.50 -5.62 -3.17
N ARG A 98 12.30 -6.37 -2.09
CA ARG A 98 11.03 -6.40 -1.35
C ARG A 98 10.67 -5.03 -0.78
N LEU A 99 11.64 -4.29 -0.25
CA LEU A 99 11.43 -2.93 0.22
C LEU A 99 11.12 -1.96 -0.93
N LEU A 100 11.82 -2.08 -2.07
CA LEU A 100 11.56 -1.26 -3.26
C LEU A 100 10.15 -1.48 -3.81
N LYS A 101 9.64 -2.72 -3.78
CA LYS A 101 8.28 -3.04 -4.23
C LYS A 101 7.21 -2.24 -3.47
N ILE A 102 7.42 -1.94 -2.18
CA ILE A 102 6.49 -1.09 -1.40
C ILE A 102 6.34 0.31 -2.03
N ALA A 103 7.45 0.89 -2.50
CA ALA A 103 7.42 2.20 -3.14
C ALA A 103 6.71 2.16 -4.51
N GLU A 104 6.88 1.07 -5.25
CA GLU A 104 6.19 0.80 -6.52
C GLU A 104 4.67 0.76 -6.29
N GLU A 105 4.18 -0.10 -5.39
CA GLU A 105 2.75 -0.21 -5.07
C GLU A 105 2.17 1.12 -4.53
N SER A 106 2.94 1.85 -3.73
CA SER A 106 2.53 3.17 -3.26
C SER A 106 2.36 4.18 -4.41
N GLY A 107 3.18 4.06 -5.46
CA GLY A 107 3.04 4.82 -6.69
C GLY A 107 1.77 4.45 -7.46
N GLU A 108 1.42 3.17 -7.50
CA GLU A 108 0.21 2.67 -8.15
C GLU A 108 -1.07 3.15 -7.44
N VAL A 109 -1.09 3.16 -6.09
CA VAL A 109 -2.16 3.80 -5.31
C VAL A 109 -2.36 5.25 -5.75
N MET A 110 -1.27 6.01 -5.88
CA MET A 110 -1.34 7.40 -6.31
C MET A 110 -1.81 7.54 -7.75
N GLN A 111 -1.35 6.67 -8.65
CA GLN A 111 -1.81 6.64 -10.04
C GLN A 111 -3.32 6.37 -10.12
N ALA A 112 -3.82 5.38 -9.39
CA ALA A 112 -5.24 5.06 -9.31
C ALA A 112 -6.05 6.23 -8.73
N TYR A 113 -5.54 6.90 -7.69
CA TYR A 113 -6.20 8.06 -7.10
C TYR A 113 -6.26 9.27 -8.04
N ILE A 114 -5.18 9.54 -8.78
CA ILE A 114 -5.13 10.55 -9.85
C ILE A 114 -6.17 10.22 -10.92
N GLY A 115 -6.28 8.94 -11.31
CA GLY A 115 -7.28 8.44 -12.23
C GLY A 115 -8.72 8.56 -11.72
N LEU A 116 -8.94 8.35 -10.42
CA LEU A 116 -10.24 8.46 -9.76
C LEU A 116 -10.71 9.91 -9.67
N THR A 117 -9.82 10.82 -9.31
CA THR A 117 -10.12 12.25 -9.17
C THR A 117 -10.21 12.96 -10.52
N GLY A 118 -9.69 12.35 -11.58
CA GLY A 118 -9.61 12.96 -12.90
C GLY A 118 -8.68 14.18 -12.93
N GLN A 119 -7.68 14.23 -12.03
CA GLN A 119 -6.78 15.38 -11.88
C GLN A 119 -6.09 15.75 -13.20
N ASN A 120 -5.87 14.78 -14.10
CA ASN A 120 -5.32 15.03 -15.45
C ASN A 120 -6.45 15.31 -16.47
N PRO A 121 -6.70 16.58 -16.86
CA PRO A 121 -7.90 16.94 -17.63
C PRO A 121 -7.95 16.31 -19.03
N ARG A 122 -6.79 15.99 -19.63
CA ARG A 122 -6.70 15.31 -20.94
C ARG A 122 -7.08 13.83 -20.89
N LYS A 123 -7.18 13.23 -19.70
CA LYS A 123 -7.52 11.81 -19.51
C LYS A 123 -8.89 11.62 -18.86
N GLY A 124 -9.40 12.64 -18.16
CA GLY A 124 -10.66 12.54 -17.42
C GLY A 124 -10.57 11.53 -16.27
N VAL A 125 -11.73 11.07 -15.79
CA VAL A 125 -11.82 10.03 -14.76
C VAL A 125 -11.63 8.67 -15.42
N THR A 126 -10.58 7.96 -15.03
CA THR A 126 -10.20 6.67 -15.60
C THR A 126 -10.32 5.51 -14.62
N HIS A 127 -10.38 5.79 -13.31
CA HIS A 127 -10.43 4.79 -12.25
C HIS A 127 -11.64 5.04 -11.33
N ARG A 128 -11.94 4.03 -10.52
CA ARG A 128 -12.99 3.99 -9.52
C ARG A 128 -12.36 3.85 -8.13
N ARG A 129 -13.16 4.09 -7.10
CA ARG A 129 -12.74 3.86 -5.70
C ARG A 129 -12.27 2.44 -5.44
N ALA A 130 -12.84 1.46 -6.16
CA ALA A 130 -12.45 0.06 -6.08
C ALA A 130 -11.01 -0.17 -6.56
N ASP A 131 -10.55 0.58 -7.56
CA ASP A 131 -9.19 0.43 -8.08
C ASP A 131 -8.18 0.93 -7.04
N VAL A 132 -8.42 2.12 -6.45
CA VAL A 132 -7.59 2.61 -5.33
C VAL A 132 -7.57 1.63 -4.15
N ALA A 133 -8.71 0.99 -3.86
CA ALA A 133 -8.79 0.00 -2.79
C ALA A 133 -7.98 -1.26 -3.11
N ALA A 134 -7.95 -1.69 -4.38
CA ALA A 134 -7.13 -2.81 -4.83
C ALA A 134 -5.63 -2.49 -4.63
N GLU A 135 -5.17 -1.33 -5.11
CA GLU A 135 -3.76 -0.93 -4.95
C GLU A 135 -3.37 -0.81 -3.46
N LEU A 136 -4.27 -0.35 -2.59
CA LEU A 136 -4.03 -0.34 -1.15
C LEU A 136 -3.89 -1.74 -0.57
N CYS A 137 -4.64 -2.72 -1.08
CA CYS A 137 -4.46 -4.12 -0.70
C CYS A 137 -3.10 -4.67 -1.17
N ASP A 138 -2.63 -4.27 -2.35
CA ASP A 138 -1.32 -4.67 -2.87
C ASP A 138 -0.17 -4.08 -2.03
N VAL A 139 -0.29 -2.83 -1.56
CA VAL A 139 0.63 -2.26 -0.56
C VAL A 139 0.64 -3.09 0.74
N ILE A 140 -0.53 -3.45 1.26
CA ILE A 140 -0.65 -4.25 2.49
C ILE A 140 0.02 -5.62 2.32
N LEU A 141 -0.26 -6.31 1.21
CA LEU A 141 0.34 -7.62 0.93
C LEU A 141 1.85 -7.51 0.75
N THR A 142 2.33 -6.52 0.00
CA THR A 142 3.75 -6.29 -0.24
C THR A 142 4.50 -5.97 1.05
N ALA A 143 3.91 -5.15 1.93
CA ALA A 143 4.49 -4.88 3.25
C ALA A 143 4.51 -6.14 4.14
N ALA A 144 3.46 -6.97 4.08
CA ALA A 144 3.43 -8.25 4.81
C ALA A 144 4.51 -9.22 4.31
N VAL A 145 4.75 -9.29 3.00
CA VAL A 145 5.85 -10.06 2.39
C VAL A 145 7.21 -9.54 2.86
N ALA A 146 7.44 -8.24 2.80
CA ALA A 146 8.70 -7.65 3.24
C ALA A 146 8.99 -7.88 4.73
N LEU A 147 7.94 -7.90 5.58
CA LEU A 147 8.09 -8.10 7.02
C LEU A 147 8.72 -9.45 7.40
N HIS A 148 8.60 -10.47 6.55
CA HIS A 148 9.26 -11.78 6.76
C HIS A 148 10.78 -11.70 6.81
N ASP A 149 11.39 -10.66 6.25
CA ASP A 149 12.85 -10.48 6.32
C ASP A 149 13.31 -9.90 7.66
N PHE A 150 12.38 -9.35 8.44
CA PHE A 150 12.67 -8.60 9.67
C PHE A 150 12.01 -9.21 10.90
N SER A 151 11.27 -10.31 10.75
CA SER A 151 10.58 -10.99 11.83
C SER A 151 10.41 -12.48 11.57
N ASP A 152 10.71 -13.30 12.57
CA ASP A 152 10.42 -14.74 12.58
C ASP A 152 8.91 -15.02 12.73
N ASP A 153 8.15 -14.07 13.26
CA ASP A 153 6.68 -14.10 13.36
C ASP A 153 6.08 -12.74 12.96
N PRO A 154 5.89 -12.50 11.65
CA PRO A 154 5.35 -11.24 11.12
C PRO A 154 3.94 -10.93 11.63
N ALA A 155 3.10 -11.94 11.81
CA ALA A 155 1.74 -11.78 12.31
C ALA A 155 1.74 -11.26 13.76
N ALA A 156 2.48 -11.91 14.65
CA ALA A 156 2.60 -11.47 16.03
C ALA A 156 3.28 -10.09 16.14
N THR A 157 4.22 -9.80 15.24
CA THR A 157 4.91 -8.50 15.17
C THR A 157 3.95 -7.38 14.81
N LEU A 158 3.12 -7.56 13.78
CA LEU A 158 2.09 -6.59 13.43
C LEU A 158 1.07 -6.42 14.56
N ASP A 159 0.58 -7.52 15.12
CA ASP A 159 -0.41 -7.49 16.20
C ASP A 159 0.10 -6.76 17.44
N ALA A 160 1.37 -6.97 17.81
CA ALA A 160 2.01 -6.23 18.89
C ALA A 160 2.10 -4.73 18.57
N HIS A 161 2.50 -4.38 17.34
CA HIS A 161 2.59 -2.99 16.91
C HIS A 161 1.22 -2.29 16.94
N VAL A 162 0.19 -2.92 16.37
CA VAL A 162 -1.19 -2.41 16.35
C VAL A 162 -1.74 -2.22 17.77
N ARG A 163 -1.52 -3.18 18.67
CA ARG A 163 -1.90 -3.03 20.10
C ARG A 163 -1.23 -1.83 20.75
N ASN A 164 0.06 -1.61 20.48
CA ASN A 164 0.78 -0.45 20.99
C ASN A 164 0.22 0.87 20.44
N VAL A 165 -0.12 0.93 19.16
CA VAL A 165 -0.77 2.10 18.54
C VAL A 165 -2.14 2.35 19.18
N ALA A 166 -2.97 1.31 19.32
CA ALA A 166 -4.30 1.41 19.92
C ALA A 166 -4.25 1.90 21.38
N HIS A 167 -3.29 1.42 22.16
CA HIS A 167 -3.05 1.92 23.52
C HIS A 167 -2.74 3.42 23.53
N ARG A 168 -1.83 3.88 22.65
CA ARG A 168 -1.50 5.30 22.55
C ARG A 168 -2.71 6.15 22.15
N LEU A 169 -3.52 5.70 21.18
CA LEU A 169 -4.70 6.43 20.75
C LEU A 169 -5.73 6.60 21.88
N ARG A 170 -5.96 5.55 22.69
CA ARG A 170 -6.85 5.63 23.86
C ARG A 170 -6.35 6.64 24.88
N ALA A 171 -5.05 6.62 25.20
CA ALA A 171 -4.46 7.58 26.12
C ALA A 171 -4.63 9.04 25.67
N HIS A 172 -4.59 9.33 24.36
CA HIS A 172 -4.85 10.69 23.84
C HIS A 172 -6.33 11.08 23.85
N THR A 173 -7.25 10.12 23.91
CA THR A 173 -8.70 10.39 23.91
C THR A 173 -9.23 10.55 25.34
N GLU A 174 -8.59 9.92 26.32
CA GLU A 174 -8.95 9.98 27.75
C GLU A 174 -8.31 11.17 28.49
N ASP A 175 -7.34 11.84 27.88
CA ASP A 175 -6.69 13.04 28.40
C ASP A 175 -7.04 14.23 27.50
N PRO A 176 -8.21 14.88 27.68
CA PRO A 176 -8.57 16.06 26.91
C PRO A 176 -7.77 17.24 27.47
N THR A 177 -6.62 17.51 26.89
CA THR A 177 -5.95 18.82 27.04
C THR A 177 -6.84 19.96 26.59
#